data_AF-A0A7X7L6Q4-F1
#
_entry.id   AF-A0A7X7L6Q4-F1
#
_cell.length_a   1.000
_cell.length_b   1.000
_cell.length_c   1.000
_cell.angle_alpha   90.00
_cell.angle_beta   90.00
_cell.angle_gamma   90.00
#
_symmetry.space_group_name_H-M   'P 1'
#
loop_
_entity.id
_entity.type
_entity.pdbx_description
1 polymer ?
#
loop_
_entity_poly.entity_id
_entity_poly.type
_entity_poly.pdbx_seq_one_letter_code
_entity_poly.pdbx_strand_id
1 'polypeptide(L)'
;KLKLYENIVRILLCDKYPDIFKNKMDEQITSLIQNSFKDREQNNIPALFKTDFSLVGIGAPTHIFLPDVAKALKTRCVIPENAKVANAIGAVVSNIRSVHQIEIRAEYDGSYLIFGPEGKVKESDISKALIYAEEKAKEVALKDAKSKGLSDDYNVDTQVITKTATAKKGREIDLGTVVIATISGKIEYN
;
A
#
# COMPACT_ATOMS: atom_id res chain seq x y z
N LYS A 1 -1.48 -25.57 -5.30
CA LYS A 1 -2.46 -25.81 -4.21
C LYS A 1 -1.79 -25.74 -2.84
N LEU A 2 -0.88 -26.65 -2.49
CA LEU A 2 -0.17 -26.65 -1.20
C LEU A 2 0.49 -25.30 -0.84
N LYS A 3 1.32 -24.75 -1.74
CA LYS A 3 1.99 -23.44 -1.51
C LYS A 3 1.01 -22.27 -1.32
N LEU A 4 -0.16 -22.33 -1.95
CA LEU A 4 -1.21 -21.30 -1.79
C LEU A 4 -1.88 -21.44 -0.42
N TYR A 5 -2.24 -22.68 -0.03
CA TYR A 5 -2.77 -22.98 1.31
C TYR A 5 -1.80 -22.54 2.41
N GLU A 6 -0.52 -22.91 2.29
CA GLU A 6 0.52 -22.54 3.26
C GLU A 6 0.63 -21.02 3.43
N ASN A 7 0.65 -20.28 2.32
CA ASN A 7 0.71 -18.82 2.36
C ASN A 7 -0.53 -18.20 3.01
N ILE A 8 -1.74 -18.72 2.72
CA ILE A 8 -2.96 -18.20 3.32
C ILE A 8 -2.95 -18.46 4.84
N VAL A 9 -2.64 -19.68 5.28
CA VAL A 9 -2.54 -19.98 6.72
C VAL A 9 -1.48 -19.12 7.39
N ARG A 10 -0.32 -18.92 6.75
CA ARG A 10 0.74 -18.03 7.23
C ARG A 10 0.24 -16.60 7.42
N ILE A 11 -0.43 -16.02 6.43
CA ILE A 11 -0.99 -14.67 6.52
C ILE A 11 -1.99 -14.58 7.68
N LEU A 12 -2.90 -15.55 7.80
CA LEU A 12 -3.90 -15.59 8.87
C LEU A 12 -3.27 -15.72 10.26
N LEU A 13 -2.17 -16.47 10.40
CA LEU A 13 -1.44 -16.60 11.66
C LEU A 13 -0.67 -15.31 12.01
N CYS A 14 -0.04 -14.66 11.02
CA CYS A 14 0.63 -13.37 11.23
C CYS A 14 -0.36 -12.26 11.61
N ASP A 15 -1.57 -12.27 11.03
CA ASP A 15 -2.62 -11.31 11.37
C ASP A 15 -3.17 -11.55 12.79
N LYS A 16 -3.43 -12.81 13.14
CA LYS A 16 -4.00 -13.16 14.45
C LYS A 16 -3.00 -13.07 15.60
N TYR A 17 -1.73 -13.39 15.35
CA TYR A 17 -0.67 -13.45 16.34
C TYR A 17 0.61 -12.73 15.85
N PRO A 18 0.54 -11.40 15.65
CA PRO A 18 1.63 -10.63 15.06
C PRO A 18 2.93 -10.74 15.86
N ASP A 19 2.87 -10.74 17.20
CA ASP A 19 4.06 -10.83 18.06
C ASP A 19 4.81 -12.16 17.94
N ILE A 20 4.09 -13.25 17.62
CA ILE A 20 4.66 -14.59 17.48
C ILE A 20 5.29 -14.79 16.10
N PHE A 21 4.64 -14.28 15.03
CA PHE A 21 5.01 -14.59 13.65
C PHE A 21 5.61 -13.42 12.86
N LYS A 22 6.00 -12.31 13.50
CA LYS A 22 6.53 -11.09 12.86
C LYS A 22 7.78 -11.32 12.00
N ASN A 23 8.70 -12.16 12.47
CA ASN A 23 10.08 -12.18 11.96
C ASN A 23 10.42 -13.42 11.11
N LYS A 24 9.76 -14.57 11.31
CA LYS A 24 9.81 -15.76 10.44
C LYS A 24 8.85 -16.83 10.95
N MET A 25 8.36 -17.70 10.05
CA MET A 25 7.68 -18.93 10.44
C MET A 25 8.72 -20.02 10.73
N ASP A 26 8.58 -20.72 11.86
CA ASP A 26 9.42 -21.87 12.21
C ASP A 26 9.20 -23.04 11.21
N GLU A 27 10.22 -23.88 10.99
CA GLU A 27 10.14 -25.04 10.09
C GLU A 27 9.14 -26.10 10.56
N GLN A 28 9.01 -26.31 11.88
CA GLN A 28 8.05 -27.24 12.46
C GLN A 28 6.62 -26.75 12.24
N ILE A 29 6.37 -25.45 12.42
CA ILE A 29 5.05 -24.86 12.14
C ILE A 29 4.74 -24.96 10.65
N THR A 30 5.71 -24.69 9.79
CA THR A 30 5.57 -24.84 8.34
C THR A 30 5.22 -26.28 7.97
N SER A 31 5.89 -27.25 8.59
CA SER A 31 5.61 -28.68 8.39
C SER A 31 4.20 -29.06 8.85
N LEU A 32 3.76 -28.56 10.01
CA LEU A 32 2.39 -28.76 10.51
C LEU A 32 1.34 -28.18 9.56
N ILE A 33 1.58 -26.99 9.01
CA ILE A 33 0.70 -26.38 8.01
C ILE A 33 0.66 -27.26 6.75
N GLN A 34 1.81 -27.70 6.24
CA GLN A 34 1.84 -28.54 5.04
C GLN A 34 1.17 -29.90 5.24
N ASN A 35 1.40 -30.54 6.39
CA ASN A 35 0.79 -31.82 6.73
C ASN A 35 -0.72 -31.68 6.93
N SER A 36 -1.20 -30.57 7.53
CA SER A 36 -2.65 -30.30 7.63
C SER A 36 -3.37 -30.26 6.26
N PHE A 37 -2.65 -29.90 5.19
CA PHE A 37 -3.19 -29.95 3.83
C PHE A 37 -3.11 -31.34 3.20
N LYS A 38 -2.00 -32.07 3.42
CA LYS A 38 -1.75 -33.40 2.84
C LYS A 38 -2.63 -34.47 3.49
N ASP A 39 -2.74 -34.42 4.82
CA ASP A 39 -3.41 -35.43 5.65
C ASP A 39 -4.87 -35.08 5.93
N ARG A 40 -5.42 -34.09 5.22
CA ARG A 40 -6.81 -33.59 5.41
C ARG A 40 -7.90 -34.66 5.23
N GLU A 41 -7.56 -35.82 4.67
CA GLU A 41 -8.45 -36.96 4.43
C GLU A 41 -8.15 -38.16 5.34
N GLN A 42 -7.14 -38.08 6.22
CA GLN A 42 -6.76 -39.13 7.17
C GLN A 42 -7.48 -38.97 8.52
N ASN A 43 -7.84 -40.10 9.16
CA ASN A 43 -8.71 -40.11 10.35
C ASN A 43 -7.99 -40.26 11.70
N ASN A 44 -6.66 -40.40 11.72
CA ASN A 44 -5.96 -40.76 12.96
C ASN A 44 -5.74 -39.55 13.88
N ILE A 45 -5.19 -38.44 13.36
CA ILE A 45 -5.03 -37.16 14.07
C ILE A 45 -5.20 -36.00 13.06
N PRO A 46 -6.44 -35.52 12.82
CA PRO A 46 -6.66 -34.46 11.86
C PRO A 46 -6.15 -33.12 12.39
N ALA A 47 -5.02 -32.63 11.87
CA ALA A 47 -4.60 -31.25 12.04
C ALA A 47 -5.33 -30.39 10.99
N LEU A 48 -6.14 -29.41 11.43
CA LEU A 48 -6.96 -28.60 10.53
C LEU A 48 -6.83 -27.11 10.85
N PHE A 49 -6.60 -26.31 9.81
CA PHE A 49 -6.84 -24.88 9.85
C PHE A 49 -8.20 -24.57 9.24
N LYS A 50 -9.00 -23.75 9.92
CA LYS A 50 -10.26 -23.22 9.41
C LYS A 50 -10.33 -21.71 9.53
N THR A 51 -11.10 -21.08 8.67
CA THR A 51 -11.37 -19.64 8.74
C THR A 51 -12.79 -19.33 8.29
N ASP A 52 -13.38 -18.29 8.88
CA ASP A 52 -14.69 -17.76 8.45
C ASP A 52 -14.54 -16.73 7.32
N PHE A 53 -13.30 -16.31 7.00
CA PHE A 53 -13.02 -15.42 5.88
C PHE A 53 -13.24 -16.14 4.56
N SER A 54 -14.01 -15.53 3.67
CA SER A 54 -14.24 -16.05 2.32
C SER A 54 -13.01 -15.77 1.44
N LEU A 55 -12.57 -16.75 0.66
CA LEU A 55 -11.46 -16.58 -0.27
C LEU A 55 -11.97 -16.05 -1.61
N VAL A 56 -11.55 -14.83 -1.98
CA VAL A 56 -11.93 -14.21 -3.25
C VAL A 56 -10.81 -14.39 -4.28
N GLY A 57 -11.11 -15.07 -5.38
CA GLY A 57 -10.15 -15.33 -6.46
C GLY A 57 -10.24 -14.29 -7.56
N ILE A 58 -9.20 -13.46 -7.69
CA ILE A 58 -9.06 -12.44 -8.75
C ILE A 58 -7.87 -12.81 -9.65
N GLY A 59 -8.06 -12.77 -10.97
CA GLY A 59 -7.05 -13.12 -11.97
C GLY A 59 -6.87 -14.62 -12.21
N ALA A 60 -6.34 -14.99 -13.38
CA ALA A 60 -5.93 -16.36 -13.64
C ALA A 60 -4.56 -16.67 -12.98
N PRO A 61 -4.31 -17.89 -12.49
CA PRO A 61 -5.13 -19.11 -12.55
C PRO A 61 -5.89 -19.39 -11.23
N THR A 62 -6.40 -18.37 -10.52
CA THR A 62 -7.00 -18.58 -9.19
C THR A 62 -8.16 -19.60 -9.19
N HIS A 63 -8.98 -19.62 -10.24
CA HIS A 63 -10.07 -20.58 -10.43
C HIS A 63 -9.64 -22.05 -10.44
N ILE A 64 -8.37 -22.36 -10.74
CA ILE A 64 -7.85 -23.74 -10.81
C ILE A 64 -7.50 -24.26 -9.41
N PHE A 65 -7.02 -23.39 -8.52
CA PHE A 65 -6.41 -23.82 -7.26
C PHE A 65 -7.17 -23.36 -6.01
N LEU A 66 -7.88 -22.23 -6.08
CA LEU A 66 -8.52 -21.62 -4.92
C LEU A 66 -9.69 -22.45 -4.36
N PRO A 67 -10.54 -23.11 -5.17
CA PRO A 67 -11.62 -23.94 -4.63
C PRO A 67 -11.13 -25.07 -3.71
N ASP A 68 -10.04 -25.75 -4.09
CA ASP A 68 -9.47 -26.82 -3.27
C ASP A 68 -8.86 -26.31 -1.98
N VAL A 69 -8.24 -25.12 -2.03
CA VAL A 69 -7.68 -24.47 -0.85
C VAL A 69 -8.79 -23.99 0.09
N ALA A 70 -9.89 -23.45 -0.44
CA ALA A 70 -11.06 -23.08 0.33
C ALA A 70 -11.70 -24.30 1.02
N LYS A 71 -11.81 -25.43 0.30
CA LYS A 71 -12.28 -26.70 0.85
C LYS A 71 -11.39 -27.18 2.00
N ALA A 72 -10.06 -27.13 1.82
CA ALA A 72 -9.11 -27.50 2.87
C ALA A 72 -9.23 -26.60 4.12
N LEU A 73 -9.49 -25.30 3.93
CA LEU A 73 -9.72 -24.33 5.00
C LEU A 73 -11.16 -24.29 5.53
N LYS A 74 -12.04 -25.18 5.04
CA LYS A 74 -13.48 -25.22 5.35
C LYS A 74 -14.17 -23.86 5.24
N THR A 75 -13.84 -23.10 4.21
CA THR A 75 -14.41 -21.77 3.95
C THR A 75 -15.02 -21.66 2.56
N ARG A 76 -15.71 -20.55 2.31
CA ARG A 76 -16.31 -20.22 1.01
C ARG A 76 -15.25 -19.76 0.03
N CYS A 77 -15.36 -20.21 -1.21
CA CYS A 77 -14.62 -19.69 -2.35
C CYS A 77 -15.56 -18.81 -3.18
N VAL A 78 -15.16 -17.57 -3.46
CA VAL A 78 -15.90 -16.64 -4.30
C VAL A 78 -15.02 -16.30 -5.50
N ILE A 79 -15.46 -16.68 -6.70
CA ILE A 79 -14.80 -16.32 -7.95
C ILE A 79 -15.81 -15.50 -8.76
N PRO A 80 -15.64 -14.17 -8.83
CA PRO A 80 -16.53 -13.32 -9.62
C PRO A 80 -16.50 -13.70 -11.11
N GLU A 81 -17.60 -13.48 -11.82
CA GLU A 81 -17.73 -13.78 -13.25
C GLU A 81 -16.62 -13.14 -14.08
N ASN A 82 -16.30 -11.87 -13.78
CA ASN A 82 -15.24 -11.10 -14.44
C ASN A 82 -13.86 -11.22 -13.79
N ALA A 83 -13.61 -12.25 -12.97
CA ALA A 83 -12.34 -12.40 -12.23
C ALA A 83 -11.09 -12.37 -13.14
N LYS A 84 -11.19 -12.88 -14.38
CA LYS A 84 -10.07 -12.86 -15.34
C LYS A 84 -9.64 -11.44 -15.76
N VAL A 85 -10.57 -10.49 -15.73
CA VAL A 85 -10.37 -9.09 -16.15
C VAL A 85 -10.52 -8.10 -15.00
N ALA A 86 -10.67 -8.59 -13.76
CA ALA A 86 -10.91 -7.73 -12.61
C ALA A 86 -9.78 -6.73 -12.34
N ASN A 87 -8.53 -7.02 -12.71
CA ASN A 87 -7.46 -6.02 -12.70
C ASN A 87 -7.73 -4.86 -13.68
N ALA A 88 -8.28 -5.16 -14.86
CA ALA A 88 -8.65 -4.15 -15.85
C ALA A 88 -9.90 -3.37 -15.42
N ILE A 89 -10.93 -4.05 -14.90
CA ILE A 89 -12.12 -3.39 -14.34
C ILE A 89 -11.72 -2.50 -13.16
N GLY A 90 -10.85 -2.97 -12.28
CA GLY A 90 -10.33 -2.19 -11.16
C GLY A 90 -9.62 -0.92 -11.64
N ALA A 91 -8.81 -1.00 -12.70
CA ALA A 91 -8.16 0.16 -13.29
C ALA A 91 -9.15 1.15 -13.93
N VAL A 92 -10.21 0.65 -14.56
CA VAL A 92 -11.22 1.50 -15.21
C VAL A 92 -12.14 2.17 -14.18
N VAL A 93 -12.54 1.48 -13.12
CA VAL A 93 -13.49 1.97 -12.10
C VAL A 93 -12.79 2.70 -10.94
N SER A 94 -11.45 2.66 -10.87
CA SER A 94 -10.71 3.32 -9.79
C SER A 94 -10.70 4.84 -9.93
N ASN A 95 -10.77 5.54 -8.79
CA ASN A 95 -10.48 6.96 -8.72
C ASN A 95 -9.02 7.22 -9.11
N ILE A 96 -8.78 8.31 -9.83
CA ILE A 96 -7.43 8.83 -10.06
C ILE A 96 -6.90 9.32 -8.73
N ARG A 97 -5.65 8.98 -8.44
CA ARG A 97 -4.87 9.56 -7.34
C ARG A 97 -3.49 9.93 -7.85
N SER A 98 -3.17 11.22 -7.83
CA SER A 98 -1.82 11.74 -8.11
C SER A 98 -1.24 12.36 -6.86
N VAL A 99 0.04 12.11 -6.61
CA VAL A 99 0.76 12.64 -5.44
C VAL A 99 2.07 13.23 -5.90
N HIS A 100 2.36 14.46 -5.49
CA HIS A 100 3.65 15.10 -5.70
C HIS A 100 4.22 15.59 -4.38
N GLN A 101 5.55 15.51 -4.24
CA GLN A 101 6.26 15.90 -3.03
C GLN A 101 7.38 16.88 -3.38
N ILE A 102 7.49 17.96 -2.61
CA ILE A 102 8.57 18.93 -2.71
C ILE A 102 9.29 19.00 -1.37
N GLU A 103 10.62 18.84 -1.41
CA GLU A 103 11.48 18.90 -0.24
C GLU A 103 12.03 20.31 -0.04
N ILE A 104 12.07 20.76 1.21
CA ILE A 104 12.66 22.01 1.65
C ILE A 104 13.74 21.67 2.68
N ARG A 105 14.96 22.14 2.45
CA ARG A 105 16.10 21.97 3.37
C ARG A 105 16.57 23.32 3.88
N ALA A 106 16.83 23.40 5.19
CA ALA A 106 17.53 24.54 5.75
C ALA A 106 19.03 24.45 5.42
N GLU A 107 19.62 25.57 5.01
CA GLU A 107 21.04 25.71 4.73
C GLU A 107 21.75 26.43 5.89
N TYR A 108 23.08 26.27 5.99
CA TYR A 108 23.87 26.86 7.09
C TYR A 108 23.85 28.39 7.13
N ASP A 109 23.53 29.04 6.02
CA ASP A 109 23.41 30.50 5.91
C ASP A 109 22.02 31.03 6.32
N GLY A 110 21.14 30.18 6.84
CA GLY A 110 19.80 30.54 7.30
C GLY A 110 18.75 30.62 6.18
N SER A 111 19.11 30.25 4.96
CA SER A 111 18.16 30.15 3.85
C SER A 111 17.55 28.75 3.73
N TYR A 112 16.52 28.65 2.89
CA TYR A 112 15.78 27.42 2.60
C TYR A 112 15.92 27.07 1.12
N LEU A 113 16.40 25.86 0.85
CA LEU A 113 16.55 25.30 -0.49
C LEU A 113 15.37 24.38 -0.79
N ILE A 114 14.59 24.76 -1.79
CA ILE A 114 13.38 24.05 -2.25
C ILE A 114 13.74 23.22 -3.48
N PHE A 115 13.46 21.92 -3.46
CA PHE A 115 13.72 20.99 -4.55
C PHE A 115 12.45 20.81 -5.38
N GLY A 116 12.20 21.78 -6.25
CA GLY A 116 11.02 21.81 -7.13
C GLY A 116 11.20 21.06 -8.45
N PRO A 117 10.13 20.94 -9.26
CA PRO A 117 10.13 20.21 -10.52
C PRO A 117 11.05 20.84 -11.60
N GLU A 118 11.25 22.16 -11.56
CA GLU A 118 12.06 22.91 -12.53
C GLU A 118 13.51 23.15 -12.04
N GLY A 119 13.86 22.57 -10.89
CA GLY A 119 15.17 22.73 -10.27
C GLY A 119 15.08 23.27 -8.84
N LYS A 120 16.20 23.79 -8.37
CA LYS A 120 16.34 24.27 -6.99
C LYS A 120 16.03 25.75 -6.90
N VAL A 121 15.19 26.13 -5.95
CA VAL A 121 14.88 27.53 -5.63
C VAL A 121 15.35 27.82 -4.21
N LYS A 122 15.93 29.00 -3.99
CA LYS A 122 16.45 29.41 -2.68
C LYS A 122 15.61 30.56 -2.16
N GLU A 123 15.09 30.41 -0.94
CA GLU A 123 14.28 31.41 -0.26
C GLU A 123 14.87 31.75 1.10
N SER A 124 14.70 32.99 1.56
CA SER A 124 15.19 33.42 2.89
C SER A 124 14.15 33.26 4.00
N ASP A 125 12.90 32.97 3.66
CA ASP A 125 11.78 32.83 4.60
C ASP A 125 11.09 31.47 4.40
N ILE A 126 10.98 30.71 5.48
CA ILE A 126 10.32 29.39 5.47
C ILE A 126 8.86 29.47 5.03
N SER A 127 8.15 30.55 5.37
CA SER A 127 6.75 30.73 5.02
C SER A 127 6.59 30.87 3.51
N LYS A 128 7.49 31.64 2.88
CA LYS A 128 7.54 31.78 1.42
C LYS A 128 7.94 30.47 0.74
N ALA A 129 8.90 29.75 1.31
CA ALA A 129 9.32 28.45 0.80
C ALA A 129 8.18 27.42 0.85
N LEU A 130 7.39 27.41 1.91
CA LEU A 130 6.22 26.54 2.07
C LEU A 130 5.11 26.88 1.07
N ILE A 131 4.74 28.17 0.95
CA ILE A 131 3.73 28.61 -0.01
C ILE A 131 4.15 28.21 -1.43
N TYR A 132 5.39 28.50 -1.81
CA TYR A 132 5.92 28.12 -3.13
C TYR A 132 5.89 26.61 -3.36
N ALA A 133 6.31 25.82 -2.37
CA ALA A 133 6.30 24.36 -2.45
C ALA A 133 4.88 23.79 -2.53
N GLU A 134 3.91 24.35 -1.80
CA GLU A 134 2.52 23.93 -1.87
C GLU A 134 1.90 24.20 -3.24
N GLU A 135 2.10 25.41 -3.78
CA GLU A 135 1.57 25.80 -5.09
C GLU A 135 2.15 24.90 -6.18
N LYS A 136 3.48 24.70 -6.19
CA LYS A 136 4.14 23.87 -7.19
C LYS A 136 3.80 22.39 -7.05
N ALA A 137 3.67 21.88 -5.82
CA ALA A 137 3.24 20.50 -5.61
C ALA A 137 1.81 20.27 -6.12
N LYS A 138 0.88 21.20 -5.84
CA LYS A 138 -0.50 21.14 -6.35
C LYS A 138 -0.53 21.22 -7.87
N GLU A 139 0.22 22.14 -8.47
CA GLU A 139 0.27 22.34 -9.93
C GLU A 139 0.70 21.05 -10.64
N VAL A 140 1.80 20.43 -10.20
CA VAL A 140 2.33 19.21 -10.81
C VAL A 140 1.40 18.02 -10.59
N ALA A 141 0.88 17.83 -9.36
CA ALA A 141 -0.05 16.75 -9.07
C ALA A 141 -1.35 16.88 -9.88
N LEU A 142 -1.84 18.10 -10.09
CA LEU A 142 -3.04 18.34 -10.89
C LEU A 142 -2.78 18.09 -12.38
N LYS A 143 -1.63 18.54 -12.90
CA LYS A 143 -1.24 18.28 -14.30
C LYS A 143 -1.11 16.78 -14.59
N ASP A 144 -0.51 16.03 -13.68
CA ASP A 144 -0.39 14.56 -13.78
C ASP A 144 -1.76 13.86 -13.61
N ALA A 145 -2.63 14.35 -12.73
CA ALA A 145 -3.98 13.79 -12.62
C ALA A 145 -4.81 14.07 -13.89
N LYS A 146 -4.75 15.28 -14.45
CA LYS A 146 -5.44 15.64 -15.70
C LYS A 146 -4.96 14.82 -16.90
N SER A 147 -3.65 14.55 -17.00
CA SER A 147 -3.12 13.68 -18.08
C SER A 147 -3.63 12.23 -17.99
N LYS A 148 -4.14 11.82 -16.82
CA LYS A 148 -4.77 10.52 -16.57
C LYS A 148 -6.30 10.53 -16.74
N GLY A 149 -6.90 11.65 -17.14
CA GLY A 149 -8.34 11.78 -17.37
C GLY A 149 -9.16 12.17 -16.14
N LEU A 150 -8.60 12.98 -15.23
CA LEU A 150 -9.32 13.47 -14.04
C LEU A 150 -10.52 14.34 -14.44
N SER A 151 -11.69 14.03 -13.87
CA SER A 151 -12.89 14.84 -14.00
C SER A 151 -12.80 16.16 -13.22
N ASP A 152 -13.65 17.12 -13.57
CA ASP A 152 -13.75 18.41 -12.87
C ASP A 152 -14.23 18.31 -11.41
N ASP A 153 -14.86 17.19 -11.02
CA ASP A 153 -15.15 16.85 -9.62
C ASP A 153 -13.96 16.11 -8.98
N TYR A 154 -13.07 16.87 -8.30
CA TYR A 154 -11.90 16.33 -7.62
C TYR A 154 -11.61 17.04 -6.29
N ASN A 155 -10.90 16.33 -5.42
CA ASN A 155 -10.40 16.84 -4.16
C ASN A 155 -8.90 17.12 -4.22
N VAL A 156 -8.47 18.16 -3.50
CA VAL A 156 -7.07 18.53 -3.30
C VAL A 156 -6.77 18.49 -1.81
N ASP A 157 -5.81 17.66 -1.43
CA ASP A 157 -5.30 17.59 -0.07
C ASP A 157 -3.82 17.99 -0.05
N THR A 158 -3.45 18.87 0.89
CA THR A 158 -2.05 19.24 1.11
C THR A 158 -1.62 19.04 2.54
N GLN A 159 -0.44 18.46 2.70
CA GLN A 159 0.15 18.15 3.99
C GLN A 159 1.60 18.62 4.03
N VAL A 160 1.97 19.20 5.17
CA VAL A 160 3.35 19.61 5.46
C VAL A 160 3.89 18.70 6.56
N ILE A 161 4.99 18.00 6.27
CA ILE A 161 5.63 17.08 7.21
C ILE A 161 7.05 17.57 7.46
N THR A 162 7.30 18.10 8.66
CA THR A 162 8.64 18.45 9.13
C THR A 162 9.27 17.24 9.80
N LYS A 163 10.47 16.85 9.35
CA LYS A 163 11.20 15.73 9.91
C LYS A 163 12.25 16.27 10.86
N THR A 164 12.13 15.97 12.16
CA THR A 164 13.16 16.27 13.16
C THR A 164 13.75 14.97 13.71
N ALA A 165 15.03 15.00 14.05
CA ALA A 165 15.71 13.89 14.71
C ALA A 165 16.47 14.36 15.94
N THR A 166 16.42 13.59 17.02
CA THR A 166 17.17 13.87 18.24
C THR A 166 18.54 13.20 18.19
N ALA A 167 19.61 13.98 18.15
CA ALA A 167 20.97 13.46 18.25
C ALA A 167 21.29 12.95 19.67
N LYS A 168 22.33 12.12 19.81
CA LYS A 168 22.80 11.50 21.08
C LYS A 168 23.01 12.44 22.29
N LYS A 169 22.98 13.77 22.11
CA LYS A 169 23.12 14.79 23.15
C LYS A 169 21.86 15.66 23.35
N GLY A 170 20.69 15.23 22.87
CA GLY A 170 19.42 15.98 23.03
C GLY A 170 19.27 17.20 22.11
N ARG A 171 20.18 17.40 21.13
CA ARG A 171 19.96 18.40 20.08
C ARG A 171 18.97 17.87 19.06
N GLU A 172 17.94 18.65 18.78
CA GLU A 172 17.10 18.44 17.61
C GLU A 172 17.85 18.89 16.35
N ILE A 173 17.87 18.01 15.36
CA ILE A 173 18.38 18.25 14.02
C ILE A 173 17.16 18.31 13.11
N ASP A 174 17.00 19.43 12.41
CA ASP A 174 16.05 19.54 11.31
C ASP A 174 16.56 18.72 10.12
N LEU A 175 15.80 17.71 9.71
CA LEU A 175 16.09 16.87 8.56
C LEU A 175 15.38 17.38 7.29
N GLY A 176 14.73 18.53 7.37
CA GLY A 176 13.99 19.15 6.30
C GLY A 176 12.48 19.00 6.44
N THR A 177 11.78 19.78 5.63
CA THR A 177 10.32 19.78 5.54
C THR A 177 9.90 19.26 4.17
N VAL A 178 8.89 18.39 4.14
CA VAL A 178 8.32 17.86 2.91
C VAL A 178 6.89 18.35 2.78
N VAL A 179 6.60 19.01 1.66
CA VAL A 179 5.24 19.38 1.27
C VAL A 179 4.71 18.34 0.31
N ILE A 180 3.52 17.81 0.60
CA ILE A 180 2.87 16.76 -0.18
C ILE A 180 1.54 17.30 -0.67
N ALA A 181 1.32 17.27 -1.97
CA ALA A 181 0.02 17.52 -2.58
C ALA A 181 -0.55 16.22 -3.16
N THR A 182 -1.80 15.92 -2.81
CA THR A 182 -2.56 14.78 -3.33
C THR A 182 -3.79 15.30 -4.06
N ILE A 183 -3.94 14.89 -5.33
CA ILE A 183 -5.15 15.09 -6.12
C ILE A 183 -5.87 13.77 -6.23
N SER A 184 -7.16 13.74 -5.90
CA SER A 184 -7.98 12.54 -6.05
C SER A 184 -9.36 12.86 -6.61
N GLY A 185 -9.82 12.09 -7.58
CA GLY A 185 -11.12 12.30 -8.22
C GLY A 185 -11.50 11.16 -9.14
N LYS A 186 -12.65 11.28 -9.79
CA LYS A 186 -13.12 10.26 -10.74
C LYS A 186 -12.41 10.43 -12.09
N ILE A 187 -12.46 9.36 -12.88
CA ILE A 187 -12.10 9.42 -14.29
C ILE A 187 -13.28 10.01 -15.05
N GLU A 188 -13.03 10.98 -15.92
CA GLU A 188 -14.00 11.46 -16.89
C GLU A 188 -13.97 10.55 -18.12
N TYR A 189 -15.09 9.88 -18.39
CA TYR A 189 -15.24 9.09 -19.61
C TYR A 189 -15.79 10.01 -20.70
N ASN A 190 -14.98 10.29 -21.71
CA ASN A 190 -15.44 10.89 -22.98
C ASN A 190 -16.20 9.85 -23.82
#